data_AF-A0A1G7J127-F1
#
_entry.id   AF-A0A1G7J127-F1
#
_cell.length_a   1.000
_cell.length_b   1.000
_cell.length_c   1.000
_cell.angle_alpha   90.00
_cell.angle_beta   90.00
_cell.angle_gamma   90.00
#
_symmetry.space_group_name_H-M   'P 1'
#
loop_
_entity.id
_entity.type
_entity.pdbx_description
1 polymer ?
#
loop_
_entity_poly.entity_id
_entity_poly.type
_entity_poly.pdbx_seq_one_letter_code
_entity_poly.pdbx_strand_id
1 'polypeptide(L)' 'MTSIEDDVAAVRRSLDVQDGPVLLVGHSYGGGVIAEAGVDPDVKGLVYVTAFQPDIGESGGALLQNSVCEGLTS' A
#
# COMPACT_ATOMS: atom_id res chain seq x y z
N MET A 1 15.00 -9.89 0.24
CA MET A 1 13.87 -8.95 0.17
C MET A 1 12.93 -9.37 1.29
N THR A 2 12.55 -8.45 2.18
CA THR A 2 11.55 -8.69 3.23
C THR A 2 10.19 -8.96 2.56
N SER A 3 9.30 -9.72 3.20
CA SER A 3 7.97 -9.95 2.64
C SER A 3 7.06 -8.73 2.88
N ILE A 4 5.92 -8.69 2.21
CA ILE A 4 4.95 -7.59 2.41
C ILE A 4 4.43 -7.57 3.85
N GLU A 5 4.29 -8.73 4.48
CA GLU A 5 3.91 -8.87 5.88
C GLU A 5 4.96 -8.25 6.82
N ASP A 6 6.25 -8.45 6.53
CA ASP A 6 7.35 -7.83 7.31
C ASP A 6 7.32 -6.30 7.19
N ASP A 7 7.06 -5.79 5.98
CA ASP A 7 6.99 -4.35 5.73
C ASP A 7 5.76 -3.71 6.40
N VAL A 8 4.61 -4.40 6.38
CA VAL A 8 3.40 -3.98 7.13
C VAL A 8 3.68 -3.96 8.63
N ALA A 9 4.36 -4.97 9.18
CA ALA A 9 4.73 -5.01 10.59
C ALA A 9 5.71 -3.88 10.96
N ALA A 10 6.58 -3.44 10.05
CA ALA A 10 7.44 -2.28 10.26
C ALA A 10 6.64 -0.97 10.31
N VAL A 11 5.64 -0.80 9.43
CA VAL A 11 4.76 0.38 9.46
C VAL A 11 3.93 0.41 10.75
N ARG A 12 3.36 -0.73 11.18
CA ARG A 12 2.58 -0.82 12.42
C ARG A 12 3.40 -0.44 13.65
N ARG A 13 4.64 -0.90 13.77
CA ARG A 13 5.54 -0.47 14.86
C ARG A 13 5.80 1.03 14.89
N SER A 14 5.74 1.68 13.73
CA SER A 14 5.89 3.13 13.63
C SER A 14 4.61 3.85 14.05
N LEU A 15 3.43 3.29 13.72
CA LEU A 15 2.12 3.77 14.16
C LEU A 15 1.95 3.66 15.68
N ASP A 16 2.38 2.55 16.29
CA ASP A 16 2.30 2.28 17.74
C ASP A 16 2.97 3.36 18.63
N VAL A 17 3.88 4.16 18.05
CA VAL A 17 4.61 5.22 18.75
C VAL A 17 4.24 6.63 18.28
N GLN A 18 3.26 6.77 17.37
CA GLN A 18 2.71 8.07 17.01
C GLN A 18 1.54 8.42 17.93
N ASP A 19 1.54 9.65 18.45
CA ASP A 19 0.39 10.20 19.14
C ASP A 19 -0.46 11.02 18.15
N GLY A 20 -1.67 10.54 17.85
CA GLY A 20 -2.67 11.27 17.07
C GLY A 20 -2.80 10.84 15.59
N PRO A 21 -3.55 11.61 14.78
CA PRO A 21 -3.94 11.18 13.44
C PRO A 21 -2.76 11.11 12.47
N VAL A 22 -2.68 10.01 11.71
CA VAL A 22 -1.60 9.72 10.75
C VAL A 22 -2.13 9.73 9.31
N LEU A 23 -1.30 10.21 8.38
CA LEU A 23 -1.47 10.00 6.94
C LEU A 23 -0.34 9.09 6.44
N LEU A 24 -0.69 7.98 5.79
CA LEU A 24 0.29 7.10 5.18
C LEU A 24 0.48 7.43 3.69
N VAL A 25 1.74 7.54 3.26
CA VAL A 25 2.10 7.84 1.88
C VAL A 25 2.92 6.68 1.32
N GLY A 26 2.40 6.03 0.27
CA GLY A 26 2.98 4.85 -0.35
C GLY A 26 3.40 5.14 -1.78
N HIS A 27 4.67 4.91 -2.10
CA HIS A 27 5.19 5.06 -3.46
C HIS A 27 5.41 3.69 -4.11
N SER A 28 4.91 3.48 -5.34
CA SER A 28 5.02 2.21 -6.07
C SER A 28 4.61 0.99 -5.19
N TYR A 29 5.50 0.02 -4.95
CA TYR A 29 5.30 -1.12 -4.04
C TYR A 29 4.77 -0.71 -2.65
N GLY A 30 5.21 0.43 -2.13
CA GLY A 30 4.75 0.95 -0.84
C GLY A 30 3.24 1.21 -0.79
N GLY A 31 2.58 1.35 -1.94
CA GLY A 31 1.13 1.38 -2.04
C GLY A 31 0.45 0.14 -1.45
N GLY A 32 0.99 -1.05 -1.74
CA GLY A 32 0.48 -2.31 -1.17
C GLY A 32 0.65 -2.35 0.35
N VAL A 33 1.81 -1.92 0.84
CA VAL A 33 2.11 -1.88 2.28
C VAL A 33 1.15 -0.95 3.03
N ILE A 34 0.93 0.28 2.52
CA ILE A 34 0.03 1.22 3.19
C ILE A 34 -1.44 0.85 3.05
N ALA A 35 -1.82 0.10 2.01
CA ALA A 35 -3.18 -0.40 1.86
C ALA A 35 -3.53 -1.39 2.98
N GLU A 36 -2.60 -2.27 3.36
CA GLU A 36 -2.80 -3.22 4.46
C GLU A 36 -2.60 -2.58 5.85
N ALA A 37 -1.63 -1.69 6.00
CA ALA A 37 -1.41 -0.98 7.27
C ALA A 37 -2.49 0.07 7.57
N GLY A 38 -3.16 0.58 6.53
CA GLY A 38 -4.14 1.66 6.62
C GLY A 38 -5.45 1.34 7.35
N VAL A 39 -5.66 0.09 7.76
CA VAL A 39 -6.81 -0.33 8.60
C VAL A 39 -6.67 0.12 10.06
N ASP A 40 -5.50 0.63 10.43
CA ASP A 40 -5.22 1.15 11.76
C ASP A 40 -6.13 2.36 12.10
N PRO A 41 -6.73 2.41 13.30
CA PRO A 41 -7.70 3.45 13.66
C PRO A 41 -7.11 4.86 13.65
N ASP A 42 -5.79 5.03 13.83
CA ASP A 42 -5.14 6.34 13.84
C ASP A 42 -4.84 6.85 12.42
N VAL A 43 -4.87 5.98 11.42
CA VAL A 43 -4.71 6.37 10.00
C VAL A 43 -5.99 7.02 9.48
N LYS A 44 -5.89 8.29 9.08
CA LYS A 44 -7.02 9.10 8.59
C LYS A 44 -7.08 9.22 7.08
N GLY A 45 -6.08 8.68 6.39
CA GLY A 45 -6.03 8.72 4.94
C GLY A 45 -4.77 8.09 4.37
N LEU A 46 -4.89 7.69 3.12
CA LEU A 46 -3.84 7.06 2.32
C LEU A 46 -3.54 7.94 1.11
N VAL A 47 -2.26 8.11 0.80
CA VAL A 47 -1.78 8.82 -0.38
C VAL A 47 -0.93 7.87 -1.22
N TYR A 48 -1.35 7.66 -2.46
CA TYR A 48 -0.66 6.80 -3.43
C TYR A 48 0.14 7.66 -4.42
N VAL A 49 1.45 7.46 -4.50
CA VAL A 49 2.34 8.23 -5.40
C VAL A 49 3.00 7.26 -6.36
N THR A 50 2.64 7.29 -7.64
CA THR A 50 3.06 6.25 -8.63
C THR A 50 2.75 4.81 -8.19
N ALA A 51 1.90 4.65 -7.17
CA ALA A 51 1.42 3.40 -6.64
C ALA A 51 0.04 3.13 -7.23
N PHE A 52 -0.19 1.90 -7.68
CA PHE A 52 -1.51 1.48 -8.16
C PHE A 52 -2.44 1.30 -6.95
N GLN A 53 -3.53 2.05 -6.92
CA GLN A 53 -4.59 1.84 -5.95
C GLN A 53 -5.48 0.70 -6.44
N PRO A 54 -5.60 -0.42 -5.72
CA PRO A 54 -6.58 -1.45 -6.06
C PRO A 54 -8.00 -0.97 -5.78
N ASP A 55 -8.92 -1.33 -6.68
CA ASP A 55 -10.34 -1.18 -6.45
C ASP A 55 -10.82 -2.10 -5.32
N ILE A 56 -11.97 -1.77 -4.73
CA ILE A 56 -12.55 -2.52 -3.61
C ILE A 56 -12.80 -3.98 -4.04
N GLY A 57 -12.03 -4.90 -3.48
CA GLY A 57 -12.13 -6.33 -3.74
C GLY A 57 -10.98 -6.93 -4.55
N GLU A 58 -10.04 -6.12 -5.03
CA GLU A 58 -8.84 -6.61 -5.73
C GLU A 58 -7.62 -6.71 -4.79
N SER A 59 -6.84 -7.78 -4.92
CA SER A 59 -5.57 -7.94 -4.22
C SER A 59 -4.45 -7.22 -4.98
N GLY A 60 -3.60 -6.45 -4.30
CA GLY A 60 -2.52 -5.66 -4.91
C GLY A 60 -1.54 -6.44 -5.79
N GLY A 61 -1.42 -7.76 -5.62
CA GLY A 61 -0.64 -8.64 -6.49
C GLY A 61 -1.21 -8.80 -7.92
N ALA A 62 -2.51 -8.64 -8.12
CA ALA A 62 -3.15 -8.80 -9.44
C ALA A 62 -2.80 -7.63 -10.40
N LEU A 63 -2.62 -6.42 -9.87
CA LEU A 63 -2.28 -5.23 -10.66
C LEU A 63 -0.85 -5.27 -11.23
N LEU A 64 0.07 -5.93 -10.52
CA LEU A 64 1.44 -6.18 -11.01
C LEU A 64 1.46 -7.21 -12.16
N GLN A 65 0.49 -8.11 -12.24
CA GLN A 65 0.42 -9.15 -13.27
C GLN A 65 -0.23 -8.65 -14.58
N ASN A 66 -1.21 -7.74 -14.50
CA ASN A 66 -1.99 -7.31 -15.66
C ASN A 66 -1.28 -6.25 -16.54
N SER A 67 -0.29 -5.54 -16.00
CA SER A 67 0.42 -4.47 -16.72
C SER A 67 1.61 -4.95 -17.56
N VAL A 68 1.90 -6.26 -17.61
CA VAL A 68 2.91 -6.83 -18.51
C VAL A 68 2.36 -7.06 -19.93
N CYS A 69 1.03 -7.13 -20.13
CA CYS A 69 0.46 -7.53 -21.43
C CYS A 69 -0.45 -6.50 -22.14
N GLU A 70 -0.86 -5.40 -21.51
CA GLU A 70 -1.81 -4.44 -22.13
C GLU A 70 -1.12 -3.22 -22.79
N GLY A 71 0.19 -3.32 -23.10
CA GLY A 71 1.00 -2.21 -23.61
C GLY A 71 1.46 -2.30 -25.08
N LEU A 72 1.07 -3.33 -25.84
CA LEU A 72 1.60 -3.58 -27.20
C LEU A 72 0.59 -3.47 -28.35
N THR A 73 -0.56 -2.82 -28.14
CA THR A 73 -1.46 -2.49 -29.27
C THR A 73 -1.92 -1.03 -29.22
N SER A 74 -1.07 -0.14 -29.73
CA SER A 74 -1.44 1.05 -30.51
C SER A 74 -0.21 1.58 -31.23
#